data_AF-A0AAX3S9Q9-F1
#
_entry.id   AF-A0AAX3S9Q9-F1
#
_cell.length_a   1.000
_cell.length_b   1.000
_cell.length_c   1.000
_cell.angle_alpha   90.00
_cell.angle_beta   90.00
_cell.angle_gamma   90.00
#
_symmetry.space_group_name_H-M   'P 1'
#
loop_
_entity.id
_entity.type
_entity.pdbx_description
1 polymer ?
#
loop_
_entity_poly.entity_id
_entity_poly.type
_entity_poly.pdbx_seq_one_letter_code
_entity_poly.pdbx_strand_id
1 'polypeptide(L)'
;MTVRTRIAPSPTGDPHVGTAYIALFNLCFARQHGGQFILRIEDTDRVRSTPESEQMILDSLRWLGLEWDEGPDVGGPHGPYRQSERGDIYAQYSQQLLDAGHAFKCYRTSEELDELREARKAAGMQLALKPVDLALDADEQARREQENWPYVVRMNVPSTGVCVVKDMLRGAIEVEWAQVDAQILLKSDGMPTYHLANVVDDHLMGITHVLRGEEWINSAPKHQLLYEYFGWEMPELCHMPLLRNPDKSKLSKRKNPTSINYYRRMGFLPQAVTNYLGRMGWSMPDEREKFSLSDMMEEFDIQRVSLGGPVFDLEKLTWLNGVYIREDLDDDALLQALREWAFNDAYVKQILPQVRPRVETLSQVVPLAGHFFSGLPALTEDDFDSVKLDKETLVKLLQFLVWRFETVPGWDKEALLAEVKALAEHFELKMKAFLAPVFIAITGSSSSTSVMDAMAILGSDVTRARLRNALEVLGGVSKKQAKRFEKEYREL
;
A
#
# COMPACT_ATOMS: atom_id res chain seq x y z
N MET A 1 24.19 10.15 -19.96
CA MET A 1 23.20 9.11 -19.60
C MET A 1 21.92 9.85 -19.21
N THR A 2 20.77 9.52 -19.80
CA THR A 2 19.50 10.13 -19.40
C THR A 2 19.07 9.53 -18.06
N VAL A 3 18.78 10.35 -17.06
CA VAL A 3 18.28 9.85 -15.76
C VAL A 3 16.93 9.18 -15.99
N ARG A 4 16.77 7.97 -15.46
CA ARG A 4 15.53 7.20 -15.47
C ARG A 4 15.26 6.67 -14.07
N THR A 5 14.10 7.00 -13.53
CA THR A 5 13.59 6.58 -12.22
C THR A 5 12.27 5.83 -12.39
N ARG A 6 11.82 5.12 -11.35
CA ARG A 6 10.51 4.44 -11.41
C ARG A 6 9.79 4.38 -10.08
N ILE A 7 8.46 4.43 -10.14
CA ILE A 7 7.61 3.90 -9.09
C ILE A 7 7.09 2.52 -9.52
N ALA A 8 7.14 1.56 -8.59
CA ALA A 8 6.83 0.16 -8.87
C ALA A 8 5.83 -0.42 -7.85
N PRO A 9 4.56 0.02 -7.83
CA PRO A 9 3.60 -0.44 -6.84
C PRO A 9 2.99 -1.80 -7.21
N SER A 10 2.67 -2.61 -6.19
CA SER A 10 1.85 -3.81 -6.34
C SER A 10 0.36 -3.46 -6.15
N PRO A 11 -0.54 -3.91 -7.05
CA PRO A 11 -1.96 -3.57 -7.00
C PRO A 11 -2.74 -4.45 -6.03
N THR A 12 -2.35 -4.47 -4.75
CA THR A 12 -2.92 -5.38 -3.72
C THR A 12 -3.88 -4.69 -2.74
N GLY A 13 -4.61 -3.68 -3.19
CA GLY A 13 -5.57 -2.91 -2.39
C GLY A 13 -5.36 -1.41 -2.47
N ASP A 14 -5.85 -0.68 -1.46
CA ASP A 14 -5.94 0.78 -1.54
C ASP A 14 -4.58 1.48 -1.75
N PRO A 15 -4.52 2.51 -2.61
CA PRO A 15 -3.29 3.19 -3.00
C PRO A 15 -2.73 4.00 -1.82
N HIS A 16 -1.55 3.59 -1.34
CA HIS A 16 -0.97 4.11 -0.11
C HIS A 16 -0.27 5.47 -0.30
N VAL A 17 -0.41 6.42 0.64
CA VAL A 17 0.29 7.73 0.61
C VAL A 17 1.81 7.60 0.60
N GLY A 18 2.34 6.53 1.18
CA GLY A 18 3.76 6.17 1.08
C GLY A 18 4.21 5.88 -0.36
N THR A 19 3.35 5.30 -1.20
CA THR A 19 3.64 5.11 -2.63
C THR A 19 3.69 6.46 -3.34
N ALA A 20 2.73 7.35 -3.08
CA ALA A 20 2.75 8.71 -3.63
C ALA A 20 3.96 9.52 -3.17
N TYR A 21 4.36 9.38 -1.91
CA TYR A 21 5.58 9.98 -1.37
C TYR A 21 6.80 9.54 -2.17
N ILE A 22 7.00 8.23 -2.38
CA ILE A 22 8.13 7.74 -3.17
C ILE A 22 8.01 8.15 -4.64
N ALA A 23 6.81 8.13 -5.22
CA ALA A 23 6.56 8.56 -6.59
C ALA A 23 6.93 10.03 -6.82
N LEU A 24 6.53 10.92 -5.91
CA LEU A 24 6.85 12.34 -5.94
C LEU A 24 8.36 12.58 -5.99
N PHE A 25 9.14 11.89 -5.16
CA PHE A 25 10.60 12.06 -5.14
C PHE A 25 11.28 11.47 -6.38
N ASN A 26 10.80 10.33 -6.90
CA ASN A 26 11.28 9.79 -8.17
C ASN A 26 11.01 10.75 -9.34
N LEU A 27 9.81 11.35 -9.36
CA LEU A 27 9.41 12.32 -10.37
C LEU A 27 10.26 13.59 -10.28
N CYS A 28 10.37 14.21 -9.11
CA CYS A 28 11.18 15.42 -8.94
C CYS A 28 12.66 15.17 -9.27
N PHE A 29 13.24 14.03 -8.85
CA PHE A 29 14.60 13.67 -9.20
C PHE A 29 14.81 13.52 -10.71
N ALA A 30 13.87 12.85 -11.40
CA ALA A 30 13.92 12.73 -12.85
C ALA A 30 13.82 14.10 -13.53
N ARG A 31 12.85 14.94 -13.14
CA ARG A 31 12.63 16.26 -13.75
C ARG A 31 13.82 17.20 -13.53
N GLN A 32 14.40 17.22 -12.34
CA GLN A 32 15.61 17.98 -12.03
C GLN A 32 16.78 17.67 -13.00
N HIS A 33 16.88 16.42 -13.46
CA HIS A 33 17.94 15.96 -14.35
C HIS A 33 17.52 15.87 -15.82
N GLY A 34 16.36 16.43 -16.21
CA GLY A 34 15.84 16.30 -17.57
C GLY A 34 15.56 14.84 -17.99
N GLY A 35 15.31 13.99 -17.01
CA GLY A 35 15.12 12.55 -17.14
C GLY A 35 13.66 12.12 -17.23
N GLN A 36 13.46 10.80 -17.16
CA GLN A 36 12.16 10.15 -17.31
C GLN A 36 11.72 9.46 -16.02
N PHE A 37 10.43 9.53 -15.73
CA PHE A 37 9.75 8.89 -14.61
C PHE A 37 8.82 7.80 -15.14
N ILE A 38 9.05 6.56 -14.70
CA ILE A 38 8.35 5.36 -15.19
C ILE A 38 7.40 4.80 -14.13
N LEU A 39 6.22 4.35 -14.55
CA LEU A 39 5.31 3.53 -13.72
C LEU A 39 5.37 2.07 -14.18
N ARG A 40 5.74 1.17 -13.27
CA ARG A 40 5.70 -0.29 -13.49
C ARG A 40 4.79 -0.96 -12.49
N ILE A 41 3.87 -1.82 -12.93
CA ILE A 41 2.97 -2.55 -12.04
C ILE A 41 3.62 -3.88 -11.62
N GLU A 42 3.86 -4.06 -10.32
CA GLU A 42 4.44 -5.30 -9.75
C GLU A 42 3.33 -6.25 -9.27
N ASP A 43 2.58 -6.83 -10.22
CA ASP A 43 1.42 -7.72 -10.06
C ASP A 43 1.77 -9.21 -10.08
N THR A 44 2.97 -9.58 -9.63
CA THR A 44 3.43 -10.99 -9.61
C THR A 44 2.63 -11.89 -8.65
N ASP A 45 1.90 -11.29 -7.70
CA ASP A 45 0.98 -11.97 -6.80
C ASP A 45 -0.44 -11.90 -7.37
N ARG A 46 -0.78 -12.88 -8.23
CA ARG A 46 -2.08 -12.94 -8.93
C ARG A 46 -3.29 -13.10 -8.00
N VAL A 47 -3.09 -13.58 -6.77
CA VAL A 47 -4.19 -13.77 -5.81
C VAL A 47 -4.62 -12.44 -5.22
N ARG A 48 -3.65 -11.56 -4.94
CA ARG A 48 -3.91 -10.26 -4.32
C ARG A 48 -4.01 -9.11 -5.31
N SER A 49 -3.53 -9.28 -6.54
CA SER A 49 -3.51 -8.24 -7.57
C SER A 49 -4.83 -8.21 -8.34
N THR A 50 -5.50 -7.05 -8.39
CA THR A 50 -6.74 -6.89 -9.16
C THR A 50 -6.68 -5.72 -10.15
N PRO A 51 -7.36 -5.80 -11.31
CA PRO A 51 -7.45 -4.68 -12.25
C PRO A 51 -8.01 -3.41 -11.61
N GLU A 52 -8.95 -3.53 -10.68
CA GLU A 52 -9.54 -2.40 -9.96
C GLU A 52 -8.49 -1.72 -9.08
N SER A 53 -7.65 -2.49 -8.38
CA SER A 53 -6.58 -1.95 -7.55
C SER A 53 -5.51 -1.25 -8.40
N GLU A 54 -5.21 -1.78 -9.59
CA GLU A 54 -4.33 -1.11 -10.56
C GLU A 54 -4.93 0.22 -11.01
N GLN A 55 -6.20 0.24 -11.41
CA GLN A 55 -6.87 1.47 -11.83
C GLN A 55 -6.90 2.51 -10.71
N MET A 56 -7.15 2.09 -9.47
CA MET A 56 -7.10 2.97 -8.30
C MET A 56 -5.71 3.60 -8.11
N ILE A 57 -4.62 2.87 -8.37
CA ILE A 57 -3.26 3.41 -8.33
C ILE A 57 -3.08 4.48 -9.41
N LEU A 58 -3.44 4.17 -10.66
CA LEU A 58 -3.30 5.08 -11.80
C LEU A 58 -4.06 6.40 -11.54
N ASP A 59 -5.33 6.29 -11.14
CA ASP A 59 -6.20 7.42 -10.87
C ASP A 59 -5.72 8.25 -9.68
N SER A 60 -5.18 7.61 -8.63
CA SER A 60 -4.70 8.30 -7.44
C SER A 60 -3.41 9.08 -7.69
N LEU A 61 -2.48 8.52 -8.46
CA LEU A 61 -1.25 9.20 -8.83
C LEU A 61 -1.55 10.39 -9.76
N ARG A 62 -2.44 10.21 -10.75
CA ARG A 62 -2.93 11.30 -11.61
C ARG A 62 -3.62 12.41 -10.84
N TRP A 63 -4.48 12.04 -9.88
CA TRP A 63 -5.15 13.02 -9.03
C TRP A 63 -4.15 13.91 -8.29
N LEU A 64 -3.01 13.36 -7.87
CA LEU A 64 -1.91 14.10 -7.22
C LEU A 64 -1.01 14.88 -8.20
N GLY A 65 -1.24 14.80 -9.52
CA GLY A 65 -0.40 15.38 -10.55
C GLY A 65 0.90 14.60 -10.83
N LEU A 66 1.00 13.36 -10.37
CA LEU A 66 2.19 12.51 -10.51
C LEU A 66 2.12 11.67 -11.79
N GLU A 67 2.28 12.33 -12.93
CA GLU A 67 2.24 11.69 -14.25
C GLU A 67 3.59 11.06 -14.64
N TRP A 68 3.53 9.92 -15.34
CA TRP A 68 4.68 9.15 -15.81
C TRP A 68 4.86 9.27 -17.33
N ASP A 69 6.11 9.18 -17.78
CA ASP A 69 6.49 9.24 -19.20
C ASP A 69 6.32 7.89 -19.90
N GLU A 70 6.48 6.81 -19.14
CA GLU A 70 6.30 5.43 -19.59
C GLU A 70 5.48 4.66 -18.56
N GLY A 71 4.56 3.81 -19.02
CA GLY A 71 3.71 3.06 -18.10
C GLY A 71 2.69 2.15 -18.77
N PRO A 72 1.87 1.46 -17.97
CA PRO A 72 0.98 0.39 -18.45
C PRO A 72 -0.15 0.88 -19.37
N ASP A 73 -0.45 2.17 -19.35
CA ASP A 73 -1.54 2.80 -20.10
C ASP A 73 -1.06 3.79 -21.17
N VAL A 74 0.03 4.51 -20.91
CA VAL A 74 0.67 5.42 -21.90
C VAL A 74 1.66 4.71 -22.82
N GLY A 75 2.05 3.47 -22.48
CA GLY A 75 3.03 2.69 -23.23
C GLY A 75 4.46 3.19 -23.03
N GLY A 76 5.32 2.87 -24.00
CA GLY A 76 6.74 3.22 -23.98
C GLY A 76 7.61 2.13 -24.60
N PRO A 77 8.88 2.43 -24.90
CA PRO A 77 9.77 1.53 -25.65
C PRO A 77 10.18 0.26 -24.88
N HIS A 78 9.98 0.21 -23.56
CA HIS A 78 10.41 -0.90 -22.71
C HIS A 78 9.24 -1.75 -22.19
N GLY A 79 8.06 -1.58 -22.79
CA GLY A 79 6.88 -2.36 -22.44
C GLY A 79 7.05 -3.87 -22.68
N PRO A 80 6.15 -4.70 -22.14
CA PRO A 80 5.00 -4.31 -21.33
C PRO A 80 5.41 -3.81 -19.93
N TYR A 81 4.58 -2.96 -19.29
CA TYR A 81 4.87 -2.34 -17.98
C TYR A 81 4.12 -3.01 -16.81
N ARG A 82 3.46 -4.15 -17.06
CA ARG A 82 2.95 -5.05 -16.01
C ARG A 82 3.83 -6.28 -15.92
N GLN A 83 4.22 -6.66 -14.71
CA GLN A 83 5.11 -7.81 -14.53
C GLN A 83 4.42 -9.13 -14.89
N SER A 84 3.10 -9.24 -14.72
CA SER A 84 2.33 -10.42 -15.13
C SER A 84 2.38 -10.72 -16.63
N GLU A 85 2.64 -9.70 -17.46
CA GLU A 85 2.74 -9.78 -18.92
C GLU A 85 4.18 -10.12 -19.40
N ARG A 86 5.13 -10.32 -18.48
CA ARG A 86 6.56 -10.45 -18.77
C ARG A 86 7.15 -11.83 -18.39
N GLY A 87 6.29 -12.82 -18.18
CA GLY A 87 6.65 -14.17 -17.71
C GLY A 87 7.84 -14.81 -18.44
N ASP A 88 7.79 -14.82 -19.78
CA ASP A 88 8.82 -15.44 -20.61
C ASP A 88 10.20 -14.80 -20.44
N ILE A 89 10.24 -13.48 -20.22
CA ILE A 89 11.47 -12.73 -19.97
C ILE A 89 12.14 -13.24 -18.70
N TYR A 90 11.37 -13.40 -17.61
CA TYR A 90 11.92 -13.88 -16.34
C TYR A 90 12.33 -15.35 -16.40
N ALA A 91 11.57 -16.18 -17.13
CA ALA A 91 11.94 -17.57 -17.35
C ALA A 91 13.29 -17.68 -18.08
N GLN A 92 13.51 -16.86 -19.11
CA GLN A 92 14.79 -16.78 -19.82
C GLN A 92 15.94 -16.40 -18.90
N TYR A 93 15.81 -15.33 -18.11
CA TYR A 93 16.89 -14.90 -17.21
C TYR A 93 17.11 -15.85 -16.04
N SER A 94 16.05 -16.51 -15.56
CA SER A 94 16.19 -17.58 -14.57
C SER A 94 16.98 -18.78 -15.14
N GLN A 95 16.72 -19.15 -16.40
CA GLN A 95 17.47 -20.22 -17.07
C GLN A 95 18.94 -19.84 -17.28
N GLN A 96 19.21 -18.59 -17.69
CA GLN A 96 20.58 -18.09 -17.81
C GLN A 96 21.37 -18.21 -16.50
N LEU A 97 20.75 -17.89 -15.36
CA LEU A 97 21.39 -18.04 -14.04
C LEU A 97 21.63 -19.52 -13.66
N LEU A 98 20.71 -20.42 -14.03
CA LEU A 98 20.89 -21.86 -13.81
C LEU A 98 22.06 -22.40 -14.65
N ASP A 99 22.10 -22.06 -15.94
CA ASP A 99 23.14 -22.52 -16.87
C ASP A 99 24.53 -22.02 -16.46
N ALA A 100 24.61 -20.80 -15.90
CA ALA A 100 25.85 -20.22 -15.38
C ALA A 100 26.24 -20.73 -13.98
N GLY A 101 25.43 -21.58 -13.34
CA GLY A 101 25.67 -22.06 -11.97
C GLY A 101 25.47 -21.01 -10.88
N HIS A 102 24.82 -19.89 -11.21
CA HIS A 102 24.48 -18.80 -10.29
C HIS A 102 23.13 -19.01 -9.56
N ALA A 103 22.36 -19.99 -10.00
CA ALA A 103 21.14 -20.45 -9.35
C ALA A 103 21.05 -21.98 -9.34
N PHE A 104 20.12 -22.53 -8.55
CA PHE A 104 19.87 -23.97 -8.48
C PHE A 104 18.38 -24.27 -8.26
N LYS A 105 17.93 -25.46 -8.71
CA LYS A 105 16.59 -25.97 -8.41
C LYS A 105 16.55 -26.53 -6.99
N CYS A 106 15.61 -26.05 -6.18
CA CYS A 106 15.37 -26.51 -4.83
C CYS A 106 14.02 -27.23 -4.77
N TYR A 107 14.05 -28.52 -4.43
CA TYR A 107 12.88 -29.40 -4.36
C TYR A 107 12.36 -29.59 -2.92
N ARG A 108 12.87 -28.83 -1.95
CA ARG A 108 12.42 -28.95 -0.56
C ARG A 108 10.99 -28.47 -0.40
N THR A 109 10.18 -29.23 0.34
CA THR A 109 8.80 -28.85 0.65
C THR A 109 8.74 -27.76 1.71
N SER A 110 7.58 -27.11 1.86
CA SER A 110 7.38 -26.10 2.89
C SER A 110 7.59 -26.66 4.30
N GLU A 111 7.13 -27.89 4.55
CA GLU A 111 7.27 -28.59 5.82
C GLU A 111 8.75 -28.87 6.14
N GLU A 112 9.52 -29.36 5.16
CA GLU A 112 10.96 -29.60 5.33
C GLU A 112 11.73 -28.29 5.63
N LEU A 113 11.33 -27.17 5.00
CA LEU A 113 11.93 -25.86 5.26
C LEU A 113 11.59 -25.33 6.65
N ASP A 114 10.39 -25.60 7.16
CA ASP A 114 9.98 -25.18 8.50
C ASP A 114 10.69 -25.99 9.59
N GLU A 115 10.86 -27.30 9.39
CA GLU A 115 11.69 -28.15 10.25
C GLU A 115 13.14 -27.66 10.30
N LEU A 116 13.74 -27.35 9.14
CA LEU A 116 15.08 -26.77 9.04
C LEU A 116 15.21 -25.47 9.84
N ARG A 117 14.25 -24.55 9.71
CA ARG A 117 14.26 -23.26 10.39
C ARG A 117 14.14 -23.40 11.89
N GLU A 118 13.22 -24.24 12.38
CA GLU A 118 13.05 -24.47 13.82
C GLU A 118 14.28 -25.18 14.42
N ALA A 119 14.91 -26.12 13.70
CA ALA A 119 16.16 -26.74 14.14
C ALA A 119 17.30 -25.72 14.29
N ARG A 120 17.50 -24.82 13.31
CA ARG A 120 18.52 -23.76 13.38
C ARG A 120 18.26 -22.78 14.52
N LYS A 121 17.00 -22.38 14.68
CA LYS A 121 16.55 -21.50 15.77
C LYS A 121 16.82 -22.13 17.14
N ALA A 122 16.51 -23.41 17.30
CA ALA A 122 16.82 -24.17 18.53
C ALA A 122 18.33 -24.27 18.78
N ALA A 123 19.14 -24.35 17.72
CA ALA A 123 20.59 -24.34 17.79
C ALA A 123 21.22 -22.94 17.97
N GLY A 124 20.43 -21.87 18.05
CA GLY A 124 20.92 -20.49 18.16
C GLY A 124 21.70 -20.00 16.95
N MET A 125 21.51 -20.65 15.79
CA MET A 125 22.17 -20.29 14.52
C MET A 125 21.42 -19.17 13.79
N GLN A 126 22.09 -18.54 12.83
CA GLN A 126 21.46 -17.61 11.90
C GLN A 126 20.33 -18.31 11.11
N LEU A 127 19.20 -17.61 10.98
CA LEU A 127 18.01 -18.15 10.31
C LEU A 127 18.11 -18.17 8.78
N ALA A 128 19.05 -17.41 8.21
CA ALA A 128 19.31 -17.44 6.77
C ALA A 128 19.75 -18.84 6.32
N LEU A 129 19.10 -19.37 5.29
CA LEU A 129 19.41 -20.66 4.70
C LEU A 129 20.39 -20.46 3.54
N LYS A 130 21.48 -21.20 3.55
CA LYS A 130 22.50 -21.19 2.50
C LYS A 130 22.23 -22.27 1.46
N PRO A 131 22.83 -22.19 0.27
CA PRO A 131 22.71 -23.26 -0.72
C PRO A 131 23.05 -24.65 -0.13
N VAL A 132 24.09 -24.72 0.72
CA VAL A 132 24.47 -25.95 1.43
C VAL A 132 23.40 -26.48 2.39
N ASP A 133 22.63 -25.59 3.04
CA ASP A 133 21.56 -25.99 3.96
C ASP A 133 20.34 -26.53 3.20
N LEU A 134 20.18 -26.10 1.95
CA LEU A 134 19.04 -26.43 1.10
C LEU A 134 19.31 -27.61 0.16
N ALA A 135 20.58 -28.01 0.00
CA ALA A 135 20.97 -29.15 -0.80
C ALA A 135 20.29 -30.43 -0.29
N LEU A 136 19.87 -31.27 -1.23
CA LEU A 136 19.43 -32.65 -1.00
C LEU A 136 20.57 -33.59 -1.39
N ASP A 137 20.53 -34.82 -0.89
CA ASP A 137 21.41 -35.88 -1.37
C ASP A 137 21.21 -36.09 -2.87
N ALA A 138 22.29 -36.41 -3.59
CA ALA A 138 22.27 -36.47 -5.06
C ALA A 138 21.21 -37.46 -5.60
N ASP A 139 21.04 -38.61 -4.94
CA ASP A 139 20.04 -39.62 -5.30
C ASP A 139 18.60 -39.11 -5.10
N GLU A 140 18.36 -38.36 -4.02
CA GLU A 140 17.04 -37.79 -3.72
C GLU A 140 16.69 -36.63 -4.65
N GLN A 141 17.67 -35.77 -4.96
CA GLN A 141 17.53 -34.73 -5.98
C GLN A 141 17.17 -35.34 -7.34
N ALA A 142 17.90 -36.38 -7.78
CA ALA A 142 17.64 -37.06 -9.03
C ALA A 142 16.27 -37.76 -9.06
N ARG A 143 15.86 -38.39 -7.95
CA ARG A 143 14.53 -39.00 -7.81
C ARG A 143 13.42 -37.96 -7.94
N ARG A 144 13.48 -36.85 -7.19
CA ARG A 144 12.49 -35.77 -7.24
C ARG A 144 12.41 -35.13 -8.64
N GLU A 145 13.54 -34.97 -9.31
CA GLU A 145 13.57 -34.47 -10.69
C GLU A 145 12.93 -35.46 -11.68
N GLN A 146 13.24 -36.76 -11.60
CA GLN A 146 12.63 -37.81 -12.45
C GLN A 146 11.11 -37.93 -12.23
N GLU A 147 10.66 -37.75 -11.00
CA GLU A 147 9.24 -37.77 -10.63
C GLU A 147 8.51 -36.45 -10.93
N ASN A 148 9.19 -35.44 -11.50
CA ASN A 148 8.65 -34.10 -11.78
C ASN A 148 8.05 -33.42 -10.54
N TRP A 149 8.73 -33.51 -9.40
CA TRP A 149 8.32 -32.77 -8.21
C TRP A 149 8.33 -31.27 -8.45
N PRO A 150 7.41 -30.51 -7.82
CA PRO A 150 7.46 -29.06 -7.87
C PRO A 150 8.78 -28.56 -7.26
N TYR A 151 9.36 -27.53 -7.88
CA TYR A 151 10.60 -26.92 -7.41
C TYR A 151 10.52 -25.40 -7.49
N VAL A 152 11.42 -24.74 -6.77
CA VAL A 152 11.68 -23.31 -6.93
C VAL A 152 13.10 -23.11 -7.41
N VAL A 153 13.36 -22.01 -8.13
CA VAL A 153 14.73 -21.61 -8.48
C VAL A 153 15.25 -20.67 -7.41
N ARG A 154 16.39 -21.02 -6.80
CA ARG A 154 17.05 -20.22 -5.77
C ARG A 154 18.39 -19.69 -6.23
N MET A 155 18.72 -18.50 -5.77
CA MET A 155 19.98 -17.85 -6.00
C MET A 155 21.10 -18.51 -5.18
N ASN A 156 22.26 -18.74 -5.79
CA ASN A 156 23.47 -19.04 -5.05
C ASN A 156 23.96 -17.77 -4.36
N VAL A 157 24.21 -17.84 -3.05
CA VAL A 157 24.69 -16.70 -2.26
C VAL A 157 25.95 -17.11 -1.49
N PRO A 158 26.95 -16.23 -1.37
CA PRO A 158 28.12 -16.50 -0.56
C PRO A 158 27.75 -16.79 0.91
N SER A 159 28.55 -17.64 1.55
CA SER A 159 28.38 -17.98 2.97
C SER A 159 29.20 -17.06 3.89
N THR A 160 30.28 -16.48 3.40
CA THR A 160 31.23 -15.65 4.17
C THR A 160 31.60 -14.37 3.42
N GLY A 161 32.19 -13.43 4.14
CA GLY A 161 32.57 -12.11 3.61
C GLY A 161 31.49 -11.05 3.84
N VAL A 162 31.74 -9.87 3.30
CA VAL A 162 30.90 -8.68 3.46
C VAL A 162 30.51 -8.15 2.09
N CYS A 163 29.22 -7.85 1.91
CA CYS A 163 28.70 -7.08 0.81
C CYS A 163 28.69 -5.60 1.22
N VAL A 164 29.30 -4.73 0.42
CA VAL A 164 29.24 -3.28 0.61
C VAL A 164 28.31 -2.70 -0.45
N VAL A 165 27.16 -2.19 0.00
CA VAL A 165 26.17 -1.52 -0.84
C VAL A 165 26.36 -0.01 -0.68
N LYS A 166 26.41 0.73 -1.80
CA LYS A 166 26.44 2.19 -1.78
C LYS A 166 25.03 2.76 -1.89
N ASP A 167 24.69 3.68 -1.00
CA ASP A 167 23.42 4.41 -0.98
C ASP A 167 23.68 5.93 -1.00
N MET A 168 22.92 6.66 -1.81
CA MET A 168 23.11 8.10 -1.98
C MET A 168 22.89 8.91 -0.70
N LEU A 169 22.02 8.47 0.21
CA LEU A 169 21.71 9.18 1.46
C LEU A 169 22.42 8.59 2.68
N ARG A 170 22.68 7.29 2.69
CA ARG A 170 23.30 6.57 3.82
C ARG A 170 24.79 6.25 3.63
N GLY A 171 25.35 6.49 2.45
CA GLY A 171 26.73 6.13 2.15
C GLY A 171 26.92 4.62 2.02
N ALA A 172 28.04 4.10 2.53
CA ALA A 172 28.34 2.67 2.49
C ALA A 172 27.58 1.91 3.58
N ILE A 173 26.85 0.89 3.18
CA ILE A 173 26.13 -0.05 4.05
C ILE A 173 26.81 -1.41 3.94
N GLU A 174 27.34 -1.92 5.05
CA GLU A 174 27.99 -3.22 5.12
C GLU A 174 27.01 -4.28 5.61
N VAL A 175 26.89 -5.37 4.85
CA VAL A 175 26.04 -6.53 5.21
C VAL A 175 26.88 -7.80 5.11
N GLU A 176 26.93 -8.57 6.19
CA GLU A 176 27.60 -9.86 6.17
C GLU A 176 26.84 -10.83 5.26
N TRP A 177 27.57 -11.49 4.36
CA TRP A 177 26.96 -12.50 3.49
C TRP A 177 26.27 -13.58 4.31
N ALA A 178 26.78 -13.94 5.48
CA ALA A 178 26.18 -14.92 6.39
C ALA A 178 24.70 -14.65 6.73
N GLN A 179 24.26 -13.39 6.71
CA GLN A 179 22.89 -12.97 7.03
C GLN A 179 21.95 -12.97 5.81
N VAL A 180 22.50 -13.12 4.59
CA VAL A 180 21.74 -13.09 3.34
C VAL A 180 21.28 -14.50 2.96
N ASP A 181 19.97 -14.71 2.90
CA ASP A 181 19.34 -15.98 2.56
C ASP A 181 19.47 -16.34 1.06
N ALA A 182 19.50 -17.64 0.73
CA ALA A 182 19.44 -18.18 -0.63
C ALA A 182 18.05 -17.95 -1.22
N GLN A 183 17.88 -16.74 -1.75
CA GLN A 183 16.60 -16.17 -2.14
C GLN A 183 15.95 -16.96 -3.29
N ILE A 184 14.63 -17.19 -3.18
CA ILE A 184 13.84 -17.70 -4.30
C ILE A 184 13.77 -16.62 -5.39
N LEU A 185 14.11 -16.98 -6.62
CA LEU A 185 14.05 -16.14 -7.83
C LEU A 185 12.81 -16.46 -8.66
N LEU A 186 12.47 -17.74 -8.79
CA LEU A 186 11.30 -18.24 -9.52
C LEU A 186 10.52 -19.22 -8.64
N LYS A 187 9.21 -19.03 -8.55
CA LYS A 187 8.29 -19.91 -7.82
C LYS A 187 7.96 -21.17 -8.64
N SER A 188 7.36 -22.16 -7.99
CA SER A 188 6.95 -23.42 -8.63
C SER A 188 5.84 -23.27 -9.67
N ASP A 189 5.07 -22.17 -9.60
CA ASP A 189 4.08 -21.78 -10.61
C ASP A 189 4.71 -21.08 -11.84
N GLY A 190 6.04 -20.97 -11.89
CA GLY A 190 6.77 -20.31 -12.97
C GLY A 190 6.79 -18.79 -12.90
N MET A 191 6.15 -18.18 -11.90
CA MET A 191 6.18 -16.73 -11.72
C MET A 191 7.45 -16.30 -10.98
N PRO A 192 8.05 -15.15 -11.34
CA PRO A 192 9.20 -14.62 -10.61
C PRO A 192 8.79 -14.19 -9.20
N THR A 193 9.78 -14.10 -8.32
CA THR A 193 9.65 -13.29 -7.11
C THR A 193 10.00 -11.84 -7.41
N TYR A 194 9.67 -10.96 -6.46
CA TYR A 194 10.09 -9.57 -6.46
C TYR A 194 11.56 -9.38 -6.85
N HIS A 195 12.47 -10.21 -6.33
CA HIS A 195 13.91 -9.99 -6.53
C HIS A 195 14.35 -10.17 -7.98
N LEU A 196 13.91 -11.24 -8.65
CA LEU A 196 14.26 -11.48 -10.04
C LEU A 196 13.57 -10.45 -10.95
N ALA A 197 12.26 -10.27 -10.79
CA ALA A 197 11.50 -9.36 -11.64
C ALA A 197 11.99 -7.90 -11.52
N ASN A 198 12.28 -7.43 -10.29
CA ASN A 198 12.74 -6.08 -10.04
C ASN A 198 14.11 -5.80 -10.69
N VAL A 199 15.09 -6.71 -10.57
CA VAL A 199 16.43 -6.54 -11.17
C VAL A 199 16.36 -6.61 -12.69
N VAL A 200 15.65 -7.62 -13.24
CA VAL A 200 15.50 -7.78 -14.69
C VAL A 200 14.82 -6.56 -15.30
N ASP A 201 13.74 -6.08 -14.70
CA ASP A 201 13.01 -4.93 -15.25
C ASP A 201 13.72 -3.61 -15.05
N ASP A 202 14.39 -3.39 -13.91
CA ASP A 202 15.18 -2.17 -13.72
C ASP A 202 16.31 -2.10 -14.77
N HIS A 203 16.96 -3.23 -15.09
CA HIS A 203 17.92 -3.30 -16.19
C HIS A 203 17.29 -3.05 -17.57
N LEU A 204 16.24 -3.82 -17.92
CA LEU A 204 15.63 -3.75 -19.25
C LEU A 204 14.89 -2.44 -19.53
N MET A 205 14.42 -1.76 -18.49
CA MET A 205 13.82 -0.43 -18.60
C MET A 205 14.86 0.69 -18.48
N GLY A 206 16.16 0.36 -18.39
CA GLY A 206 17.24 1.33 -18.33
C GLY A 206 17.19 2.24 -17.11
N ILE A 207 16.69 1.73 -15.97
CA ILE A 207 16.63 2.49 -14.72
C ILE A 207 18.04 2.81 -14.26
N THR A 208 18.30 4.09 -13.99
CA THR A 208 19.61 4.59 -13.55
C THR A 208 19.67 4.82 -12.05
N HIS A 209 18.53 5.16 -11.44
CA HIS A 209 18.43 5.50 -10.03
C HIS A 209 17.18 4.86 -9.44
N VAL A 210 17.36 4.15 -8.33
CA VAL A 210 16.28 3.47 -7.61
C VAL A 210 16.03 4.22 -6.30
N LEU A 211 15.07 5.14 -6.34
CA LEU A 211 14.55 5.81 -5.15
C LEU A 211 13.39 4.98 -4.59
N ARG A 212 13.56 4.37 -3.42
CA ARG A 212 12.54 3.49 -2.79
C ARG A 212 12.61 3.55 -1.27
N GLY A 213 11.57 3.12 -0.57
CA GLY A 213 11.57 3.15 0.90
C GLY A 213 12.66 2.28 1.54
N GLU A 214 13.12 2.69 2.73
CA GLU A 214 14.21 2.05 3.48
C GLU A 214 13.92 0.61 3.92
N GLU A 215 12.68 0.14 3.87
CA GLU A 215 12.37 -1.28 4.12
C GLU A 215 13.06 -2.22 3.12
N TRP A 216 13.46 -1.72 1.95
CA TRP A 216 14.07 -2.51 0.89
C TRP A 216 15.60 -2.59 1.00
N ILE A 217 16.23 -1.94 1.99
CA ILE A 217 17.69 -1.98 2.20
C ILE A 217 18.19 -3.42 2.32
N ASN A 218 17.47 -4.27 3.06
CA ASN A 218 17.85 -5.68 3.25
C ASN A 218 17.79 -6.52 1.95
N SER A 219 17.19 -5.99 0.88
CA SER A 219 17.18 -6.62 -0.43
C SER A 219 18.36 -6.19 -1.31
N ALA A 220 19.03 -5.08 -0.99
CA ALA A 220 20.08 -4.51 -1.83
C ALA A 220 21.28 -5.46 -2.05
N PRO A 221 21.79 -6.21 -1.04
CA PRO A 221 22.86 -7.18 -1.28
C PRO A 221 22.49 -8.27 -2.28
N LYS A 222 21.23 -8.74 -2.23
CA LYS A 222 20.70 -9.74 -3.17
C LYS A 222 20.61 -9.18 -4.58
N HIS A 223 20.14 -7.93 -4.71
CA HIS A 223 20.06 -7.24 -5.99
C HIS A 223 21.45 -7.01 -6.58
N GLN A 224 22.41 -6.51 -5.79
CA GLN A 224 23.79 -6.30 -6.22
C GLN A 224 24.43 -7.57 -6.77
N LEU A 225 24.25 -8.69 -6.07
CA LEU A 225 24.79 -9.98 -6.52
C LEU A 225 24.08 -10.51 -7.77
N LEU A 226 22.78 -10.23 -7.95
CA LEU A 226 22.09 -10.55 -9.22
C LEU A 226 22.65 -9.73 -10.38
N TYR A 227 22.84 -8.42 -10.22
CA TYR A 227 23.49 -7.57 -11.23
C TYR A 227 24.88 -8.09 -11.57
N GLU A 228 25.68 -8.49 -10.57
CA GLU A 228 27.00 -9.11 -10.77
C GLU A 228 26.91 -10.41 -11.59
N TYR A 229 25.98 -11.31 -11.25
CA TYR A 229 25.78 -12.58 -11.96
C TYR A 229 25.31 -12.41 -13.41
N PHE A 230 24.57 -11.35 -13.71
CA PHE A 230 24.20 -11.01 -15.09
C PHE A 230 25.30 -10.24 -15.84
N GLY A 231 26.35 -9.77 -15.15
CA GLY A 231 27.35 -8.87 -15.72
C GLY A 231 26.79 -7.50 -16.05
N TRP A 232 25.78 -7.04 -15.31
CA TRP A 232 25.09 -5.77 -15.51
C TRP A 232 25.59 -4.70 -14.53
N GLU A 233 25.50 -3.44 -14.95
CA GLU A 233 25.70 -2.30 -14.06
C GLU A 233 24.44 -2.07 -13.21
N MET A 234 24.63 -1.99 -11.90
CA MET A 234 23.55 -1.75 -10.96
C MET A 234 23.20 -0.25 -10.92
N PRO A 235 21.91 0.14 -10.89
CA PRO A 235 21.52 1.53 -10.70
C PRO A 235 21.96 2.08 -9.35
N GLU A 236 22.13 3.40 -9.28
CA GLU A 236 22.39 4.08 -8.02
C GLU A 236 21.20 3.92 -7.06
N LEU A 237 21.48 3.52 -5.82
CA LEU A 237 20.44 3.32 -4.82
C LEU A 237 20.25 4.54 -3.95
N CYS A 238 18.99 4.91 -3.71
CA CYS A 238 18.64 5.98 -2.79
C CYS A 238 17.44 5.53 -1.93
N HIS A 239 17.72 5.05 -0.73
CA HIS A 239 16.65 4.60 0.17
C HIS A 239 16.02 5.79 0.89
N MET A 240 14.75 6.07 0.62
CA MET A 240 13.99 7.14 1.26
C MET A 240 13.52 6.73 2.67
N PRO A 241 13.48 7.66 3.65
CA PRO A 241 12.95 7.37 4.98
C PRO A 241 11.46 7.00 4.91
N LEU A 242 11.01 6.17 5.84
CA LEU A 242 9.60 5.81 5.93
C LEU A 242 8.75 6.84 6.67
N LEU A 243 7.52 7.04 6.19
CA LEU A 243 6.48 7.78 6.91
C LEU A 243 6.14 7.05 8.22
N ARG A 244 6.04 7.80 9.32
CA ARG A 244 5.76 7.29 10.67
C ARG A 244 4.45 7.86 11.22
N ASN A 245 3.83 7.12 12.14
CA ASN A 245 2.76 7.65 12.98
C ASN A 245 3.34 8.60 14.05
N PRO A 246 2.51 9.38 14.77
CA PRO A 246 2.96 10.21 15.90
C PRO A 246 3.75 9.47 16.97
N ASP A 247 3.47 8.18 17.18
CA ASP A 247 4.21 7.31 18.11
C ASP A 247 5.51 6.70 17.53
N LYS A 248 5.97 7.20 16.38
CA LYS A 248 7.17 6.77 15.63
C LYS A 248 7.11 5.36 15.02
N SER A 249 6.02 4.62 15.19
CA SER A 249 5.80 3.35 14.47
C SER A 249 5.58 3.59 12.97
N LYS A 250 5.85 2.60 12.12
CA LYS A 250 5.59 2.69 10.66
C LYS A 250 4.13 3.09 10.40
N LEU A 251 3.90 4.05 9.51
CA LEU A 251 2.56 4.46 9.11
C LEU A 251 1.77 3.23 8.63
N SER A 252 0.56 3.03 9.17
CA SER A 252 -0.23 1.82 8.90
C SER A 252 -1.74 2.10 8.90
N LYS A 253 -2.47 1.32 8.11
CA LYS A 253 -3.94 1.36 8.00
C LYS A 253 -4.68 1.18 9.34
N ARG A 254 -4.01 0.56 10.33
CA ARG A 254 -4.58 0.28 11.66
C ARG A 254 -4.79 1.54 12.50
N LYS A 255 -3.95 2.57 12.30
CA LYS A 255 -3.91 3.77 13.15
C LYS A 255 -4.27 5.04 12.40
N ASN A 256 -4.02 5.08 11.09
CA ASN A 256 -4.28 6.25 10.27
C ASN A 256 -4.93 5.83 8.95
N PRO A 257 -5.79 6.67 8.36
CA PRO A 257 -6.17 6.51 6.96
C PRO A 257 -4.92 6.70 6.10
N THR A 258 -4.44 5.65 5.44
CA THR A 258 -3.22 5.73 4.62
C THR A 258 -3.50 5.68 3.12
N SER A 259 -4.77 5.55 2.73
CA SER A 259 -5.18 5.57 1.33
C SER A 259 -5.22 6.99 0.78
N ILE A 260 -4.71 7.21 -0.43
CA ILE A 260 -4.83 8.50 -1.14
C ILE A 260 -6.31 8.83 -1.38
N ASN A 261 -7.13 7.82 -1.69
CA ASN A 261 -8.56 7.98 -1.94
C ASN A 261 -9.32 8.46 -0.70
N TYR A 262 -8.83 8.15 0.52
CA TYR A 262 -9.38 8.75 1.74
C TYR A 262 -9.31 10.27 1.68
N TYR A 263 -8.12 10.83 1.41
CA TYR A 263 -7.91 12.28 1.39
C TYR A 263 -8.71 12.96 0.29
N ARG A 264 -8.76 12.35 -0.90
CA ARG A 264 -9.63 12.81 -1.98
C ARG A 264 -11.10 12.84 -1.55
N ARG A 265 -11.60 11.79 -0.89
CA ARG A 265 -12.99 11.74 -0.40
C ARG A 265 -13.25 12.71 0.74
N MET A 266 -12.27 12.98 1.60
CA MET A 266 -12.37 13.97 2.67
C MET A 266 -12.32 15.42 2.18
N GLY A 267 -12.11 15.67 0.88
CA GLY A 267 -12.12 17.01 0.30
C GLY A 267 -10.79 17.76 0.43
N PHE A 268 -9.68 17.04 0.63
CA PHE A 268 -8.35 17.64 0.49
C PHE A 268 -8.10 18.00 -0.98
N LEU A 269 -7.44 19.13 -1.21
CA LEU A 269 -6.96 19.53 -2.52
C LEU A 269 -5.71 18.72 -2.89
N PRO A 270 -5.58 18.25 -4.14
CA PRO A 270 -4.45 17.42 -4.55
C PRO A 270 -3.11 18.14 -4.36
N GLN A 271 -3.03 19.43 -4.70
CA GLN A 271 -1.82 20.23 -4.52
C GLN A 271 -1.40 20.34 -3.05
N ALA A 272 -2.36 20.38 -2.10
CA ALA A 272 -2.05 20.41 -0.68
C ALA A 272 -1.49 19.08 -0.20
N VAL A 273 -2.05 17.95 -0.67
CA VAL A 273 -1.53 16.62 -0.35
C VAL A 273 -0.13 16.44 -0.94
N THR A 274 0.08 16.79 -2.21
CA THR A 274 1.39 16.69 -2.86
C THR A 274 2.45 17.57 -2.19
N ASN A 275 2.13 18.85 -1.91
CA ASN A 275 3.02 19.74 -1.16
C ASN A 275 3.35 19.14 0.23
N TYR A 276 2.34 18.68 0.97
CA TYR A 276 2.55 18.07 2.27
C TYR A 276 3.48 16.85 2.20
N LEU A 277 3.28 15.95 1.23
CA LEU A 277 4.16 14.80 1.02
C LEU A 277 5.59 15.22 0.68
N GLY A 278 5.78 16.27 -0.12
CA GLY A 278 7.11 16.84 -0.40
C GLY A 278 7.82 17.27 0.88
N ARG A 279 7.07 17.80 1.86
CA ARG A 279 7.61 18.22 3.17
C ARG A 279 7.93 17.08 4.13
N MET A 280 7.52 15.85 3.83
CA MET A 280 7.76 14.67 4.67
C MET A 280 9.21 14.18 4.56
N GLY A 281 10.21 15.05 4.49
CA GLY A 281 11.60 14.63 4.39
C GLY A 281 12.46 15.53 3.53
N TRP A 282 11.87 16.55 2.90
CA TRP A 282 12.58 17.56 2.13
C TRP A 282 12.01 18.95 2.46
N SER A 283 12.81 20.01 2.25
CA SER A 283 12.39 21.39 2.44
C SER A 283 12.88 22.26 1.30
N MET A 284 12.06 23.25 0.92
CA MET A 284 12.44 24.29 -0.03
C MET A 284 13.74 25.00 0.43
N PRO A 285 14.59 25.46 -0.49
CA PRO A 285 15.79 26.23 -0.15
C PRO A 285 15.52 27.48 0.69
N ASP A 286 14.40 28.15 0.44
CA ASP A 286 13.94 29.34 1.17
C ASP A 286 13.04 29.02 2.38
N GLU A 287 12.93 27.74 2.74
CA GLU A 287 12.16 27.23 3.88
C GLU A 287 10.64 27.47 3.82
N ARG A 288 10.09 27.94 2.68
CA ARG A 288 8.64 28.15 2.57
C ARG A 288 7.88 26.84 2.68
N GLU A 289 6.75 26.89 3.39
CA GLU A 289 5.94 25.70 3.65
C GLU A 289 4.95 25.40 2.52
N LYS A 290 4.41 26.45 1.88
CA LYS A 290 3.48 26.35 0.76
C LYS A 290 4.26 26.46 -0.54
N PHE A 291 4.16 25.46 -1.42
CA PHE A 291 4.84 25.45 -2.72
C PHE A 291 4.13 24.52 -3.71
N SER A 292 4.22 24.85 -5.00
CA SER A 292 3.63 24.02 -6.05
C SER A 292 4.47 22.77 -6.34
N LEU A 293 3.90 21.78 -7.04
CA LEU A 293 4.68 20.64 -7.54
C LEU A 293 5.79 21.11 -8.50
N SER A 294 5.50 22.09 -9.35
CA SER A 294 6.48 22.69 -10.26
C SER A 294 7.64 23.35 -9.49
N ASP A 295 7.33 24.10 -8.44
CA ASP A 295 8.35 24.70 -7.56
C ASP A 295 9.28 23.63 -6.99
N MET A 296 8.70 22.53 -6.51
CA MET A 296 9.50 21.42 -5.97
C MET A 296 10.36 20.77 -7.05
N MET A 297 9.86 20.61 -8.29
CA MET A 297 10.65 20.04 -9.39
C MET A 297 11.82 20.94 -9.80
N GLU A 298 11.62 22.26 -9.82
CA GLU A 298 12.64 23.25 -10.17
C GLU A 298 13.75 23.33 -9.11
N GLU A 299 13.38 23.30 -7.84
CA GLU A 299 14.29 23.48 -6.71
C GLU A 299 14.76 22.16 -6.08
N PHE A 300 14.34 21.01 -6.63
CA PHE A 300 14.61 19.71 -6.03
C PHE A 300 16.11 19.49 -5.85
N ASP A 301 16.51 18.97 -4.70
CA ASP A 301 17.86 18.49 -4.44
C ASP A 301 17.78 17.30 -3.49
N ILE A 302 18.26 16.15 -3.94
CA ILE A 302 18.25 14.91 -3.17
C ILE A 302 19.08 15.02 -1.89
N GLN A 303 20.11 15.88 -1.86
CA GLN A 303 20.96 16.08 -0.68
C GLN A 303 20.23 16.79 0.47
N ARG A 304 19.11 17.46 0.19
CA ARG A 304 18.26 18.08 1.21
C ARG A 304 17.32 17.08 1.89
N VAL A 305 17.34 15.80 1.50
CA VAL A 305 16.51 14.78 2.13
C VAL A 305 17.02 14.42 3.52
N SER A 306 16.15 14.51 4.53
CA SER A 306 16.44 14.13 5.91
C SER A 306 16.02 12.69 6.21
N LEU A 307 16.92 11.93 6.85
CA LEU A 307 16.69 10.53 7.23
C LEU A 307 15.91 10.34 8.55
N GLY A 308 15.39 11.43 9.14
CA GLY A 308 14.82 11.42 10.49
C GLY A 308 13.52 10.62 10.70
N GLY A 309 12.93 10.06 9.63
CA GLY A 309 11.67 9.33 9.72
C GLY A 309 10.49 10.29 9.96
N PRO A 310 9.98 10.93 8.90
CA PRO A 310 8.97 11.99 9.00
C PRO A 310 7.65 11.48 9.63
N VAL A 311 7.11 12.24 10.59
CA VAL A 311 5.82 11.94 11.24
C VAL A 311 4.68 12.47 10.40
N PHE A 312 3.76 11.59 10.00
CA PHE A 312 2.57 11.95 9.23
C PHE A 312 1.53 12.56 10.19
N ASP A 313 1.50 13.88 10.22
CA ASP A 313 0.60 14.71 11.01
C ASP A 313 -0.59 15.22 10.16
N LEU A 314 -1.79 14.72 10.48
CA LEU A 314 -3.02 15.10 9.79
C LEU A 314 -3.44 16.54 10.08
N GLU A 315 -3.13 17.09 11.27
CA GLU A 315 -3.47 18.48 11.61
C GLU A 315 -2.66 19.43 10.74
N LYS A 316 -1.38 19.13 10.55
CA LYS A 316 -0.49 19.91 9.67
C LYS A 316 -0.94 19.87 8.21
N LEU A 317 -1.32 18.68 7.71
CA LEU A 317 -1.90 18.55 6.36
C LEU A 317 -3.22 19.35 6.25
N THR A 318 -4.08 19.29 7.26
CA THR A 318 -5.36 20.03 7.29
C THR A 318 -5.16 21.53 7.31
N TRP A 319 -4.20 22.01 8.09
CA TRP A 319 -3.80 23.42 8.10
C TRP A 319 -3.35 23.86 6.72
N LEU A 320 -2.40 23.14 6.11
CA LEU A 320 -1.85 23.48 4.79
C LEU A 320 -2.94 23.47 3.72
N ASN A 321 -3.82 22.48 3.74
CA ASN A 321 -4.99 22.42 2.86
C ASN A 321 -5.89 23.64 3.01
N GLY A 322 -6.14 24.09 4.24
CA GLY A 322 -6.89 25.31 4.49
C GLY A 322 -6.20 26.57 3.97
N VAL A 323 -4.86 26.62 3.97
CA VAL A 323 -4.09 27.72 3.36
C VAL A 323 -4.34 27.75 1.84
N TYR A 324 -4.22 26.62 1.14
CA TYR A 324 -4.56 26.53 -0.28
C TYR A 324 -6.00 26.98 -0.58
N ILE A 325 -6.98 26.50 0.20
CA ILE A 325 -8.39 26.88 -0.01
C ILE A 325 -8.57 28.40 0.14
N ARG A 326 -8.03 29.02 1.18
CA ARG A 326 -8.27 30.44 1.48
C ARG A 326 -7.50 31.40 0.58
N GLU A 327 -6.33 31.00 0.12
CA GLU A 327 -5.43 31.90 -0.63
C GLU A 327 -5.54 31.71 -2.15
N ASP A 328 -5.84 30.50 -2.62
CA ASP A 328 -5.77 30.18 -4.06
C ASP A 328 -7.15 30.01 -4.70
N LEU A 329 -8.21 29.83 -3.91
CA LEU A 329 -9.57 29.71 -4.42
C LEU A 329 -10.38 30.96 -4.06
N ASP A 330 -10.88 31.65 -5.08
CA ASP A 330 -12.01 32.56 -4.92
C ASP A 330 -13.33 31.77 -4.82
N ASP A 331 -14.46 32.48 -4.67
CA ASP A 331 -15.77 31.85 -4.49
C ASP A 331 -16.18 30.97 -5.69
N ASP A 332 -15.84 31.38 -6.91
CA ASP A 332 -16.15 30.63 -8.13
C ASP A 332 -15.27 29.37 -8.25
N ALA A 333 -13.98 29.50 -7.95
CA ALA A 333 -13.04 28.38 -7.93
C ALA A 333 -13.38 27.38 -6.81
N LEU A 334 -13.82 27.85 -5.64
CA LEU A 334 -14.27 27.00 -4.54
C LEU A 334 -15.57 26.26 -4.91
N LEU A 335 -16.53 26.94 -5.54
CA LEU A 335 -17.74 26.30 -6.06
C LEU A 335 -17.40 25.21 -7.08
N GLN A 336 -16.45 25.47 -7.97
CA GLN A 336 -15.98 24.49 -8.94
C GLN A 336 -15.31 23.29 -8.25
N ALA A 337 -14.43 23.53 -7.27
CA ALA A 337 -13.80 22.48 -6.48
C ALA A 337 -14.83 21.60 -5.75
N LEU A 338 -15.89 22.20 -5.18
CA LEU A 338 -16.99 21.46 -4.56
C LEU A 338 -17.74 20.59 -5.58
N ARG A 339 -18.02 21.12 -6.78
CA ARG A 339 -18.64 20.36 -7.89
C ARG A 339 -17.78 19.17 -8.30
N GLU A 340 -16.50 19.37 -8.51
CA GLU A 340 -15.57 18.30 -8.90
C GLU A 340 -15.43 17.23 -7.79
N TRP A 341 -15.33 17.65 -6.54
CA TRP A 341 -15.16 16.75 -5.40
C TRP A 341 -16.37 15.84 -5.15
N ALA A 342 -17.54 16.41 -4.90
CA ALA A 342 -18.70 15.63 -4.44
C ALA A 342 -20.04 16.06 -5.05
N PHE A 343 -20.20 17.28 -5.55
CA PHE A 343 -21.47 17.72 -6.15
C PHE A 343 -21.60 17.42 -7.66
N ASN A 344 -20.76 16.54 -8.20
CA ASN A 344 -20.82 16.11 -9.60
C ASN A 344 -21.93 15.08 -9.84
N ASP A 345 -22.42 15.05 -11.08
CA ASP A 345 -23.45 14.11 -11.54
C ASP A 345 -23.15 12.65 -11.22
N ALA A 346 -21.90 12.21 -11.40
CA ALA A 346 -21.52 10.81 -11.25
C ALA A 346 -21.67 10.32 -9.80
N TYR A 347 -21.31 11.15 -8.82
CA TYR A 347 -21.45 10.82 -7.41
C TYR A 347 -22.90 11.00 -6.93
N VAL A 348 -23.52 12.14 -7.26
CA VAL A 348 -24.88 12.46 -6.82
C VAL A 348 -25.90 11.43 -7.34
N LYS A 349 -25.76 10.94 -8.59
CA LYS A 349 -26.65 9.92 -9.16
C LYS A 349 -26.62 8.59 -8.39
N GLN A 350 -25.55 8.27 -7.68
CA GLN A 350 -25.49 7.07 -6.82
C GLN A 350 -26.31 7.26 -5.53
N ILE A 351 -26.40 8.49 -5.03
CA ILE A 351 -27.11 8.85 -3.79
C ILE A 351 -28.62 9.00 -4.03
N LEU A 352 -29.03 9.59 -5.16
CA LEU A 352 -30.42 9.93 -5.44
C LEU A 352 -31.43 8.78 -5.27
N PRO A 353 -31.16 7.52 -5.67
CA PRO A 353 -32.07 6.40 -5.43
C PRO A 353 -32.38 6.16 -3.95
N GLN A 354 -31.46 6.50 -3.06
CA GLN A 354 -31.61 6.32 -1.61
C GLN A 354 -32.47 7.41 -0.96
N VAL A 355 -32.49 8.60 -1.58
CA VAL A 355 -33.11 9.82 -1.04
C VAL A 355 -34.48 10.07 -1.67
N ARG A 356 -34.60 9.92 -2.99
CA ARG A 356 -35.82 10.24 -3.78
C ARG A 356 -37.12 9.67 -3.20
N PRO A 357 -37.19 8.42 -2.70
CA PRO A 357 -38.43 7.87 -2.14
C PRO A 357 -38.84 8.45 -0.78
N ARG A 358 -37.97 9.25 -0.14
CA ARG A 358 -38.12 9.73 1.25
C ARG A 358 -38.30 11.24 1.36
N VAL A 359 -38.36 11.95 0.25
CA VAL A 359 -38.42 13.41 0.21
C VAL A 359 -39.65 13.89 -0.56
N GLU A 360 -40.30 14.92 -0.04
CA GLU A 360 -41.43 15.63 -0.66
C GLU A 360 -40.98 16.97 -1.25
N THR A 361 -39.92 17.58 -0.69
CA THR A 361 -39.35 18.85 -1.15
C THR A 361 -37.84 18.78 -1.27
N LEU A 362 -37.25 19.62 -2.12
CA LEU A 362 -35.79 19.64 -2.35
C LEU A 362 -34.99 19.98 -1.07
N SER A 363 -35.54 20.80 -0.17
CA SER A 363 -34.86 21.17 1.08
C SER A 363 -34.67 19.99 2.05
N GLN A 364 -35.41 18.89 1.86
CA GLN A 364 -35.26 17.67 2.66
C GLN A 364 -34.08 16.79 2.21
N VAL A 365 -33.49 17.06 1.04
CA VAL A 365 -32.38 16.26 0.51
C VAL A 365 -31.12 16.40 1.37
N VAL A 366 -30.72 17.62 1.73
CA VAL A 366 -29.46 17.85 2.46
C VAL A 366 -29.48 17.21 3.87
N PRO A 367 -30.53 17.36 4.70
CA PRO A 367 -30.58 16.67 5.99
C PRO A 367 -30.50 15.14 5.88
N LEU A 368 -31.08 14.55 4.84
CA LEU A 368 -31.08 13.10 4.64
C LEU A 368 -29.77 12.58 4.03
N ALA A 369 -29.18 13.35 3.12
CA ALA A 369 -28.00 12.95 2.33
C ALA A 369 -26.68 13.55 2.83
N GLY A 370 -26.71 14.46 3.81
CA GLY A 370 -25.53 15.21 4.26
C GLY A 370 -24.36 14.31 4.65
N HIS A 371 -24.65 13.14 5.22
CA HIS A 371 -23.64 12.14 5.58
C HIS A 371 -22.84 11.57 4.38
N PHE A 372 -23.31 11.71 3.14
CA PHE A 372 -22.53 11.39 1.94
C PHE A 372 -21.48 12.46 1.58
N PHE A 373 -21.68 13.68 2.06
CA PHE A 373 -20.80 14.83 1.80
C PHE A 373 -19.94 15.20 3.02
N SER A 374 -20.19 14.60 4.18
CA SER A 374 -19.38 14.80 5.38
C SER A 374 -18.15 13.89 5.41
N GLY A 375 -17.10 14.30 6.11
CA GLY A 375 -15.95 13.45 6.38
C GLY A 375 -16.24 12.38 7.44
N LEU A 376 -15.87 12.66 8.68
CA LEU A 376 -16.24 11.88 9.86
C LEU A 376 -17.52 12.47 10.47
N PRO A 377 -18.55 11.66 10.79
CA PRO A 377 -19.68 12.13 11.58
C PRO A 377 -19.18 12.65 12.94
N ALA A 378 -19.81 13.71 13.45
CA ALA A 378 -19.53 14.21 14.79
C ALA A 378 -20.23 13.30 15.81
N LEU A 379 -19.48 12.33 16.34
CA LEU A 379 -20.00 11.32 17.27
C LEU A 379 -19.57 11.61 18.71
N THR A 380 -20.46 11.32 19.65
CA THR A 380 -20.16 11.23 21.09
C THR A 380 -20.48 9.82 21.60
N GLU A 381 -20.05 9.49 22.83
CA GLU A 381 -20.42 8.21 23.45
C GLU A 381 -21.95 8.08 23.59
N ASP A 382 -22.62 9.18 23.97
CA ASP A 382 -24.08 9.25 24.17
C ASP A 382 -24.90 8.87 22.93
N ASP A 383 -24.36 9.05 21.71
CA ASP A 383 -25.05 8.66 20.47
C ASP A 383 -25.32 7.13 20.42
N PHE A 384 -24.51 6.35 21.13
CA PHE A 384 -24.62 4.89 21.19
C PHE A 384 -25.50 4.38 22.33
N ASP A 385 -26.03 5.24 23.21
CA ASP A 385 -26.84 4.83 24.38
C ASP A 385 -28.12 4.06 23.99
N SER A 386 -28.64 4.33 22.80
CA SER A 386 -29.81 3.62 22.26
C SER A 386 -29.51 2.18 21.81
N VAL A 387 -28.23 1.83 21.67
CA VAL A 387 -27.79 0.48 21.27
C VAL A 387 -27.83 -0.44 22.48
N LYS A 388 -28.67 -1.48 22.40
CA LYS A 388 -28.88 -2.46 23.49
C LYS A 388 -27.78 -3.53 23.53
N LEU A 389 -26.53 -3.11 23.58
CA LEU A 389 -25.35 -3.96 23.76
C LEU A 389 -24.50 -3.38 24.89
N ASP A 390 -23.84 -4.24 25.67
CA ASP A 390 -22.81 -3.74 26.57
C ASP A 390 -21.63 -3.17 25.77
N LYS A 391 -20.87 -2.25 26.41
CA LYS A 391 -19.78 -1.52 25.76
C LYS A 391 -18.71 -2.44 25.18
N GLU A 392 -18.39 -3.56 25.85
CA GLU A 392 -17.37 -4.49 25.37
C GLU A 392 -17.83 -5.23 24.12
N THR A 393 -19.08 -5.69 24.09
CA THR A 393 -19.68 -6.32 22.90
C THR A 393 -19.80 -5.34 21.74
N LEU A 394 -20.20 -4.09 21.99
CA LEU A 394 -20.27 -3.04 20.97
C LEU A 394 -18.90 -2.77 20.33
N VAL A 395 -17.88 -2.55 21.15
CA VAL A 395 -16.50 -2.32 20.68
C VAL A 395 -15.98 -3.55 19.93
N LYS A 396 -16.25 -4.77 20.43
CA LYS A 396 -15.84 -6.02 19.75
C LYS A 396 -16.50 -6.14 18.37
N LEU A 397 -17.79 -5.86 18.27
CA LEU A 397 -18.56 -5.89 17.02
C LEU A 397 -17.97 -4.94 15.98
N LEU A 398 -17.77 -3.67 16.34
CA LEU A 398 -17.19 -2.68 15.43
C LEU A 398 -15.76 -3.05 15.02
N GLN A 399 -14.96 -3.59 15.94
CA GLN A 399 -13.60 -4.03 15.64
C GLN A 399 -13.56 -5.22 14.68
N PHE A 400 -14.44 -6.21 14.86
CA PHE A 400 -14.55 -7.36 13.97
C PHE A 400 -15.03 -6.94 12.59
N LEU A 401 -15.97 -5.99 12.52
CA LEU A 401 -16.45 -5.44 11.26
C LEU A 401 -15.34 -4.72 10.49
N VAL A 402 -14.52 -3.92 11.18
CA VAL A 402 -13.33 -3.31 10.57
C VAL A 402 -12.39 -4.37 9.98
N TRP A 403 -12.13 -5.45 10.71
CA TRP A 403 -11.25 -6.53 10.22
C TRP A 403 -11.86 -7.29 9.02
N ARG A 404 -13.16 -7.59 9.02
CA ARG A 404 -13.83 -8.20 7.86
C ARG A 404 -13.72 -7.32 6.63
N PHE A 405 -13.95 -6.02 6.79
CA PHE A 405 -13.85 -5.06 5.69
C PHE A 405 -12.40 -4.77 5.25
N GLU A 406 -11.38 -5.14 6.02
CA GLU A 406 -9.98 -5.11 5.54
C GLU A 406 -9.68 -6.23 4.55
N THR A 407 -10.45 -7.33 4.57
CA THR A 407 -10.22 -8.53 3.76
C THR A 407 -11.35 -8.85 2.80
N VAL A 408 -12.35 -7.97 2.68
CA VAL A 408 -13.50 -8.22 1.80
C VAL A 408 -13.04 -8.28 0.33
N PRO A 409 -13.47 -9.27 -0.47
CA PRO A 409 -12.98 -9.45 -1.85
C PRO A 409 -13.37 -8.32 -2.81
N GLY A 410 -14.49 -7.67 -2.55
CA GLY A 410 -15.03 -6.59 -3.38
C GLY A 410 -15.76 -5.56 -2.52
N TRP A 411 -15.82 -4.32 -3.00
CA TRP A 411 -16.48 -3.22 -2.30
C TRP A 411 -17.84 -2.87 -2.93
N ASP A 412 -18.75 -3.83 -2.89
CA ASP A 412 -20.14 -3.67 -3.31
C ASP A 412 -21.11 -4.06 -2.19
N LYS A 413 -22.39 -3.75 -2.39
CA LYS A 413 -23.43 -3.94 -1.36
C LYS A 413 -23.59 -5.41 -0.98
N GLU A 414 -23.58 -6.30 -1.97
CA GLU A 414 -23.77 -7.73 -1.80
C GLU A 414 -22.65 -8.35 -0.98
N ALA A 415 -21.39 -8.04 -1.31
CA ALA A 415 -20.21 -8.48 -0.58
C ALA A 415 -20.21 -7.97 0.87
N LEU A 416 -20.47 -6.66 1.06
CA LEU A 416 -20.54 -6.09 2.41
C LEU A 416 -21.68 -6.72 3.24
N LEU A 417 -22.83 -6.99 2.62
CA LEU A 417 -23.98 -7.59 3.31
C LEU A 417 -23.68 -9.04 3.72
N ALA A 418 -22.93 -9.79 2.92
CA ALA A 418 -22.51 -11.15 3.25
C ALA A 418 -21.63 -11.16 4.51
N GLU A 419 -20.62 -10.29 4.59
CA GLU A 419 -19.74 -10.19 5.77
C GLU A 419 -20.50 -9.73 7.01
N VAL A 420 -21.41 -8.76 6.87
CA VAL A 420 -22.27 -8.29 7.96
C VAL A 420 -23.18 -9.41 8.47
N LYS A 421 -23.77 -10.22 7.59
CA LYS A 421 -24.62 -11.36 7.98
C LYS A 421 -23.81 -12.41 8.74
N ALA A 422 -22.64 -12.79 8.22
CA ALA A 422 -21.75 -13.75 8.87
C ALA A 422 -21.36 -13.30 10.30
N LEU A 423 -21.02 -12.03 10.47
CA LEU A 423 -20.77 -11.48 11.81
C LEU A 423 -22.04 -11.43 12.66
N ALA A 424 -23.19 -11.02 12.13
CA ALA A 424 -24.43 -10.99 12.89
C ALA A 424 -24.81 -12.37 13.44
N GLU A 425 -24.60 -13.44 12.65
CA GLU A 425 -24.77 -14.82 13.08
C GLU A 425 -23.79 -15.20 14.19
N HIS A 426 -22.50 -14.87 14.07
CA HIS A 426 -21.50 -15.13 15.10
C HIS A 426 -21.79 -14.44 16.44
N PHE A 427 -22.28 -13.19 16.40
CA PHE A 427 -22.67 -12.46 17.60
C PHE A 427 -24.07 -12.85 18.11
N GLU A 428 -24.77 -13.76 17.43
CA GLU A 428 -26.15 -14.17 17.73
C GLU A 428 -27.14 -12.98 17.75
N LEU A 429 -26.88 -11.97 16.92
CA LEU A 429 -27.66 -10.75 16.83
C LEU A 429 -28.58 -10.76 15.62
N LYS A 430 -29.83 -10.33 15.80
CA LYS A 430 -30.69 -9.99 14.65
C LYS A 430 -30.08 -8.82 13.89
N MET A 431 -30.22 -8.83 12.56
CA MET A 431 -29.71 -7.78 11.67
C MET A 431 -30.00 -6.34 12.13
N LYS A 432 -31.21 -6.06 12.63
CA LYS A 432 -31.57 -4.72 13.14
C LYS A 432 -30.71 -4.30 14.35
N ALA A 433 -30.42 -5.23 15.26
CA ALA A 433 -29.59 -4.97 16.43
C ALA A 433 -28.11 -4.82 16.05
N PHE A 434 -27.62 -5.67 15.14
CA PHE A 434 -26.25 -5.60 14.63
C PHE A 434 -25.98 -4.28 13.89
N LEU A 435 -26.91 -3.85 13.03
CA LEU A 435 -26.74 -2.64 12.22
C LEU A 435 -26.94 -1.33 13.01
N ALA A 436 -27.60 -1.34 14.16
CA ALA A 436 -27.84 -0.13 14.94
C ALA A 436 -26.55 0.68 15.23
N PRO A 437 -25.47 0.09 15.77
CA PRO A 437 -24.21 0.83 15.95
C PRO A 437 -23.51 1.15 14.62
N VAL A 438 -23.69 0.35 13.58
CA VAL A 438 -23.12 0.61 12.24
C VAL A 438 -23.78 1.84 11.61
N PHE A 439 -25.09 2.01 11.77
CA PHE A 439 -25.83 3.20 11.33
C PHE A 439 -25.27 4.47 11.98
N ILE A 440 -25.06 4.46 13.29
CA ILE A 440 -24.51 5.60 14.02
C ILE A 440 -23.09 5.88 13.53
N ALA A 441 -22.22 4.86 13.50
CA ALA A 441 -20.84 5.02 13.06
C ALA A 441 -20.72 5.57 11.63
N ILE A 442 -21.53 5.07 10.70
CA ILE A 442 -21.44 5.44 9.28
C ILE A 442 -22.20 6.72 8.96
N THR A 443 -23.39 6.94 9.54
CA THR A 443 -24.27 8.04 9.11
C THR A 443 -24.40 9.17 10.13
N GLY A 444 -23.92 8.98 11.37
CA GLY A 444 -24.14 9.91 12.47
C GLY A 444 -25.55 9.87 13.04
N SER A 445 -26.34 8.85 12.71
CA SER A 445 -27.73 8.72 13.16
C SER A 445 -28.09 7.25 13.36
N SER A 446 -28.99 6.98 14.31
CA SER A 446 -29.58 5.65 14.55
C SER A 446 -30.56 5.20 13.45
N SER A 447 -30.94 6.10 12.55
CA SER A 447 -31.74 5.80 11.36
C SER A 447 -31.39 6.74 10.19
N SER A 448 -31.31 6.19 8.99
CA SER A 448 -30.95 6.94 7.78
C SER A 448 -31.41 6.18 6.52
N THR A 449 -30.85 6.53 5.36
CA THR A 449 -30.83 5.66 4.19
C THR A 449 -30.15 4.33 4.47
N SER A 450 -30.29 3.33 3.58
CA SER A 450 -29.67 2.02 3.80
C SER A 450 -28.16 2.15 4.08
N VAL A 451 -27.72 1.70 5.25
CA VAL A 451 -26.31 1.82 5.66
C VAL A 451 -25.38 0.99 4.78
N MET A 452 -25.88 -0.12 4.21
CA MET A 452 -25.11 -0.93 3.26
C MET A 452 -24.85 -0.16 1.96
N ASP A 453 -25.88 0.50 1.42
CA ASP A 453 -25.72 1.37 0.25
C ASP A 453 -24.84 2.57 0.59
N ALA A 454 -24.95 3.13 1.80
CA ALA A 454 -24.10 4.22 2.25
C ALA A 454 -22.61 3.81 2.25
N MET A 455 -22.27 2.66 2.84
CA MET A 455 -20.89 2.16 2.85
C MET A 455 -20.34 1.87 1.46
N ALA A 456 -21.17 1.31 0.56
CA ALA A 456 -20.78 1.06 -0.83
C ALA A 456 -20.46 2.38 -1.57
N ILE A 457 -21.31 3.40 -1.43
CA ILE A 457 -21.14 4.72 -2.08
C ILE A 457 -19.96 5.50 -1.49
N LEU A 458 -19.77 5.46 -0.16
CA LEU A 458 -18.66 6.14 0.52
C LEU A 458 -17.30 5.50 0.20
N GLY A 459 -17.28 4.19 -0.11
CA GLY A 459 -16.07 3.43 -0.37
C GLY A 459 -15.40 2.89 0.89
N SER A 460 -14.38 2.04 0.67
CA SER A 460 -13.65 1.31 1.71
C SER A 460 -12.98 2.21 2.73
N ASP A 461 -12.34 3.26 2.26
CA ASP A 461 -11.50 4.13 3.06
C ASP A 461 -12.29 4.96 4.07
N VAL A 462 -13.34 5.64 3.61
CA VAL A 462 -14.19 6.46 4.48
C VAL A 462 -14.99 5.57 5.43
N THR A 463 -15.52 4.44 4.95
CA THR A 463 -16.27 3.50 5.79
C THR A 463 -15.42 3.00 6.96
N ARG A 464 -14.21 2.51 6.69
CA ARG A 464 -13.31 2.04 7.75
C ARG A 464 -12.88 3.16 8.68
N ALA A 465 -12.62 4.36 8.15
CA ALA A 465 -12.28 5.52 8.98
C ALA A 465 -13.43 5.91 9.94
N ARG A 466 -14.68 5.89 9.47
CA ARG A 466 -15.88 6.14 10.29
C ARG A 466 -16.08 5.08 11.38
N LEU A 467 -15.89 3.81 11.06
CA LEU A 467 -15.94 2.72 12.05
C LEU A 467 -14.83 2.86 13.11
N ARG A 468 -13.61 3.24 12.70
CA ARG A 468 -12.51 3.49 13.65
C ARG A 468 -12.77 4.71 14.53
N ASN A 469 -13.32 5.78 13.97
CA ASN A 469 -13.72 6.95 14.74
C ASN A 469 -14.76 6.57 15.81
N ALA A 470 -15.76 5.77 15.46
CA ALA A 470 -16.71 5.23 16.43
C ALA A 470 -16.03 4.39 17.53
N LEU A 471 -15.04 3.54 17.18
CA LEU A 471 -14.25 2.80 18.16
C LEU A 471 -13.48 3.74 19.10
N GLU A 472 -12.86 4.81 18.58
CA GLU A 472 -12.12 5.79 19.39
C GLU A 472 -13.04 6.55 20.35
N VAL A 473 -14.20 6.99 19.87
CA VAL A 473 -15.25 7.64 20.69
C VAL A 473 -15.71 6.74 21.83
N LEU A 474 -15.78 5.42 21.59
CA LEU A 474 -16.12 4.42 22.60
C LEU A 474 -14.94 4.01 23.50
N GLY A 475 -13.80 4.71 23.45
CA GLY A 475 -12.64 4.46 24.30
C GLY A 475 -11.57 3.52 23.72
N GLY A 476 -11.73 3.11 22.46
CA GLY A 476 -10.77 2.31 21.70
C GLY A 476 -10.64 0.86 22.16
N VAL A 477 -9.68 0.15 21.57
CA VAL A 477 -9.35 -1.24 21.90
C VAL A 477 -7.98 -1.30 22.57
N SER A 478 -7.94 -1.65 23.86
CA SER A 478 -6.68 -1.82 24.58
C SER A 478 -5.84 -2.96 23.98
N LYS A 479 -4.51 -2.95 24.20
CA LYS A 479 -3.62 -4.05 23.74
C LYS A 479 -4.06 -5.43 24.22
N LYS A 480 -4.63 -5.52 25.44
CA LYS A 480 -5.14 -6.78 26.01
C LYS A 480 -6.40 -7.23 25.29
N GLN A 481 -7.34 -6.31 25.05
CA GLN A 481 -8.56 -6.60 24.27
C GLN A 481 -8.19 -7.00 22.84
N ALA A 482 -7.30 -6.27 22.18
CA ALA A 482 -6.87 -6.56 20.81
C ALA A 482 -6.36 -7.99 20.65
N LYS A 483 -5.48 -8.47 21.54
CA LYS A 483 -4.99 -9.87 21.50
C LYS A 483 -6.10 -10.91 21.68
N ARG A 484 -7.04 -10.65 22.58
CA ARG A 484 -8.17 -11.56 22.84
C ARG A 484 -9.12 -11.57 21.64
N PHE A 485 -9.47 -10.39 21.14
CA PHE A 485 -10.31 -10.19 19.96
C PHE A 485 -9.67 -10.81 18.72
N GLU A 486 -8.35 -10.64 18.49
CA GLU A 486 -7.64 -11.28 17.38
C GLU A 486 -7.68 -12.81 17.47
N LYS A 487 -7.64 -13.39 18.68
CA LYS A 487 -7.78 -14.84 18.86
C LYS A 487 -9.20 -15.30 18.50
N GLU A 488 -10.21 -14.67 19.08
CA GLU A 488 -11.62 -14.96 18.78
C GLU A 488 -11.93 -14.79 17.28
N TYR A 489 -11.38 -13.74 16.67
CA TYR A 489 -11.59 -13.45 15.24
C TYR A 489 -10.94 -14.48 14.31
N ARG A 490 -9.90 -15.19 14.74
CA ARG A 490 -9.29 -16.28 13.94
C ARG A 490 -10.11 -17.57 13.96
N GLU A 491 -11.06 -17.69 14.88
CA GLU A 491 -11.95 -18.84 15.02
C GLU A 491 -13.24 -18.68 14.17
N LEU A 492 -13.41 -17.49 13.55
CA LEU A 492 -14.45 -17.12 12.59
C LEU A 492 -14.06 -17.49 11.15
#